data_AF-A0A426ZFT8-F1
#
_entry.id   AF-A0A426ZFT8-F1
#
_cell.length_a   1.000
_cell.length_b   1.000
_cell.length_c   1.000
_cell.angle_alpha   90.00
_cell.angle_beta   90.00
_cell.angle_gamma   90.00
#
_symmetry.space_group_name_H-M   'P 1'
#
loop_
_entity.id
_entity.type
_entity.pdbx_description
1 polymer ?
#
loop_
_entity_poly.entity_id
_entity_poly.type
_entity_poly.pdbx_seq_one_letter_code
_entity_poly.pdbx_strand_id
1 'polypeptide(L)' 'MGWFSHAELYFRYHRTPVASMVDITAIRLEGDAIKRYNWLEHTQGVLTWRQFKSGLLMRFGPSEYENIDG' A
#
# COMPACT_ATOMS: atom_id res chain seq x y z
N MET A 1 8.49 -3.61 4.57
CA MET A 1 7.60 -4.72 4.13
C MET A 1 6.58 -5.22 5.18
N GLY A 2 6.68 -4.87 6.48
CA GLY A 2 5.85 -5.52 7.51
C GLY A 2 4.35 -5.17 7.54
N TRP A 3 3.95 -3.93 7.24
CA TRP A 3 2.58 -3.48 7.46
C TRP A 3 1.57 -4.04 6.44
N PHE A 4 1.98 -4.24 5.18
CA PHE A 4 1.11 -4.85 4.16
C PHE A 4 0.71 -6.28 4.54
N SER A 5 1.63 -7.07 5.09
CA SER A 5 1.34 -8.42 5.57
C SER A 5 0.33 -8.41 6.73
N HIS A 6 0.43 -7.43 7.64
CA HIS A 6 -0.54 -7.27 8.72
C HIS A 6 -1.93 -6.86 8.19
N ALA A 7 -1.99 -5.95 7.22
CA ALA A 7 -3.23 -5.55 6.56
C ALA A 7 -3.87 -6.74 5.83
N GLU A 8 -3.09 -7.55 5.12
CA GLU A 8 -3.58 -8.74 4.41
C GLU A 8 -4.12 -9.80 5.38
N LEU A 9 -3.48 -9.99 6.54
CA LEU A 9 -3.99 -10.88 7.58
C LEU A 9 -5.30 -10.36 8.18
N TYR A 10 -5.37 -9.06 8.48
CA TYR A 10 -6.58 -8.39 8.96
C TYR A 10 -7.75 -8.58 7.98
N PHE A 11 -7.53 -8.27 6.70
CA PHE A 11 -8.56 -8.41 5.67
C PHE A 11 -9.00 -9.86 5.48
N ARG A 12 -8.07 -10.81 5.56
CA ARG A 12 -8.39 -12.25 5.50
C ARG A 12 -9.27 -12.65 6.68
N TYR A 13 -8.89 -12.26 7.90
CA TYR A 13 -9.64 -12.60 9.11
C TYR A 13 -11.06 -12.02 9.08
N HIS A 14 -11.21 -10.77 8.66
CA HIS A 14 -12.49 -10.09 8.58
C HIS A 14 -13.28 -10.38 7.30
N ARG A 15 -12.75 -11.20 6.38
CA ARG A 15 -13.33 -11.48 5.05
C ARG A 15 -13.67 -10.20 4.29
N THR A 16 -12.81 -9.19 4.39
CA THR A 16 -13.01 -7.91 3.74
C THR A 16 -13.08 -8.10 2.22
N PRO A 17 -14.09 -7.54 1.52
CA PRO A 17 -14.16 -7.61 0.08
C PRO A 17 -12.91 -7.00 -0.56
N VAL A 18 -12.38 -7.64 -1.61
CA VAL A 18 -11.19 -7.14 -2.33
C VAL A 18 -11.38 -5.71 -2.82
N ALA A 19 -12.59 -5.35 -3.23
CA ALA A 19 -12.95 -3.99 -3.66
C ALA A 19 -12.77 -2.94 -2.55
N SER A 20 -12.89 -3.31 -1.28
CA SER A 20 -12.82 -2.37 -0.14
C SER A 20 -11.43 -2.29 0.50
N MET A 21 -10.52 -3.23 0.20
CA MET A 21 -9.20 -3.29 0.83
C MET A 21 -8.37 -2.03 0.56
N VAL A 22 -8.45 -1.50 -0.66
CA VAL A 22 -7.74 -0.30 -1.10
C VAL A 22 -8.23 0.91 -0.32
N ASP A 23 -9.54 1.16 -0.31
CA ASP A 23 -10.14 2.31 0.38
C ASP A 23 -9.85 2.28 1.89
N ILE A 24 -10.02 1.12 2.53
CA ILE A 24 -9.76 0.96 3.97
C ILE A 24 -8.28 1.24 4.28
N THR A 25 -7.38 0.81 3.40
CA THR A 25 -5.96 1.08 3.57
C THR A 25 -5.62 2.55 3.30
N ALA A 26 -6.25 3.16 2.29
CA ALA A 26 -6.06 4.55 1.91
C ALA A 26 -6.44 5.52 3.05
N ILE A 27 -7.50 5.21 3.80
CA ILE A 27 -7.92 5.99 4.99
C ILE A 27 -6.81 6.10 6.04
N ARG A 28 -5.91 5.09 6.12
CA ARG A 28 -4.80 5.06 7.08
C ARG A 28 -3.52 5.70 6.54
N LEU A 29 -3.50 6.16 5.29
CA LEU A 29 -2.32 6.79 4.71
C LEU A 29 -2.22 8.25 5.14
N GLU A 30 -0.99 8.67 5.42
CA GLU A 30 -0.68 10.04 5.82
C GLU A 30 0.53 10.57 5.04
N GLY A 31 0.74 11.88 5.10
CA GLY A 31 1.91 12.55 4.51
C GLY A 31 2.06 12.31 3.01
N ASP A 32 3.23 11.83 2.59
CA ASP A 32 3.52 11.61 1.16
C ASP A 32 2.88 10.34 0.60
N ALA A 33 2.46 9.41 1.45
CA ALA A 33 1.79 8.19 1.02
C ALA A 33 0.38 8.50 0.47
N ILE A 34 -0.40 9.35 1.15
CA ILE A 34 -1.74 9.74 0.66
C ILE A 34 -1.66 10.59 -0.61
N LYS A 35 -0.66 11.48 -0.74
CA LYS A 35 -0.43 12.23 -1.99
C LYS A 35 -0.16 11.30 -3.17
N ARG A 36 0.63 10.24 -2.96
CA ARG A 36 0.93 9.25 -3.99
C ARG A 36 -0.32 8.44 -4.36
N TYR A 37 -1.10 8.03 -3.37
CA TYR A 37 -2.39 7.36 -3.60
C TYR A 37 -3.32 8.21 -4.47
N ASN A 38 -3.56 9.47 -4.09
CA ASN A 38 -4.44 10.38 -4.84
C ASN A 38 -3.98 10.56 -6.29
N TRP A 39 -2.67 10.66 -6.53
CA TRP A 39 -2.14 10.74 -7.89
C TRP A 39 -2.38 9.45 -8.69
N LEU A 40 -2.22 8.28 -8.07
CA LEU A 40 -2.47 6.99 -8.73
C LEU A 40 -3.97 6.82 -9.04
N GLU A 41 -4.84 7.16 -8.11
CA GLU A 41 -6.29 7.12 -8.29
C GLU A 41 -6.74 8.08 -9.41
N HIS A 42 -6.20 9.30 -9.45
CA HIS A 42 -6.51 10.25 -10.51
C HIS A 42 -6.04 9.78 -11.90
N THR A 43 -4.90 9.09 -11.98
CA THR A 43 -4.30 8.70 -13.27
C THR A 43 -4.76 7.33 -13.78
N GLN A 44 -5.11 6.41 -12.87
CA GLN A 44 -5.46 5.02 -13.21
C GLN A 44 -6.90 4.66 -12.84
N GLY A 45 -7.64 5.55 -12.17
CA GLY A 45 -8.96 5.27 -11.63
C GLY A 45 -8.90 4.32 -10.43
N VAL A 46 -9.91 3.46 -10.32
CA VAL A 46 -10.02 2.49 -9.22
C VAL A 46 -8.85 1.50 -9.28
N LEU A 47 -8.03 1.52 -8.23
CA LEU A 47 -6.87 0.65 -8.13
C LEU A 47 -7.27 -0.74 -7.64
N THR A 48 -6.68 -1.78 -8.22
CA THR A 48 -6.67 -3.11 -7.58
C THR A 48 -5.70 -3.13 -6.40
N TRP A 49 -5.89 -4.06 -5.46
CA TRP A 49 -4.94 -4.27 -4.35
C TRP A 49 -3.49 -4.43 -4.82
N ARG A 50 -3.28 -5.11 -5.95
CA ARG A 50 -1.95 -5.29 -6.55
C ARG A 50 -1.36 -3.97 -7.05
N GLN A 51 -2.14 -3.16 -7.77
CA GLN A 51 -1.70 -1.84 -8.25
C GLN A 51 -1.42 -0.89 -7.09
N PHE A 52 -2.26 -0.90 -6.07
CA PHE A 52 -2.07 -0.12 -4.85
C PHE A 52 -0.74 -0.45 -4.15
N LYS A 53 -0.45 -1.73 -3.91
CA LYS A 53 0.83 -2.17 -3.31
C LYS A 53 2.03 -1.75 -4.15
N SER A 54 1.99 -2.01 -5.46
CA SER A 54 3.10 -1.66 -6.36
C SER A 54 3.34 -0.15 -6.43
N GLY A 55 2.26 0.65 -6.52
CA GLY A 55 2.34 2.09 -6.64
C GLY A 55 2.84 2.82 -5.38
N LEU A 56 2.60 2.25 -4.20
CA LEU A 56 3.11 2.74 -2.91
C LEU A 56 4.52 2.23 -2.58
N LEU A 57 4.84 0.96 -2.89
CA LEU A 57 6.19 0.41 -2.69
C LEU A 57 7.25 1.13 -3.53
N MET A 58 6.89 1.72 -4.67
CA MET A 58 7.83 2.46 -5.52
C MET A 58 8.44 3.73 -4.86
N ARG A 59 7.93 4.17 -3.71
CA ARG A 59 8.50 5.28 -2.90
C ARG A 59 9.05 4.86 -1.53
N PHE A 60 8.71 3.66 -1.06
CA PHE A 60 9.05 3.17 0.29
C PHE A 60 9.69 1.77 0.28
N GLY A 61 10.19 1.31 -0.89
CA GLY A 61 11.13 0.21 -0.94
C GLY A 61 12.33 0.54 -0.04
N PRO A 62 12.97 -0.46 0.58
CA PRO A 62 14.14 -0.19 1.41
C PRO A 62 15.07 0.71 0.61
N SER A 63 15.38 1.90 1.13
CA SER A 63 16.52 2.65 0.60
C SER A 63 17.69 1.66 0.60
N GLU A 64 18.42 1.57 -0.50
CA GLU A 64 19.53 0.63 -0.75
C GLU A 64 20.71 0.80 0.25
N TYR A 65 20.44 0.72 1.55
CA TYR A 65 21.36 0.89 2.67
C TYR A 65 21.11 -0.14 3.80
N GLU A 66 20.31 -1.17 3.57
CA GLU A 66 20.45 -2.45 4.29
C GLU A 66 21.51 -3.30 3.59
N ASN A 67 22.74 -2.80 3.49
CA ASN A 67 23.93 -3.59 3.09
C ASN A 67 25.20 -2.86 3.56
N ILE A 68 25.33 -2.65 4.87
CA ILE A 68 26.66 -2.60 5.51
C ILE A 68 26.52 -3.29 6.85
N ASP A 69 26.68 -4.62 6.84
CA ASP A 69 27.30 -5.34 7.95
C ASP A 69 27.74 -6.71 7.41
N GLY A 70 29.03 -6.77 7.12
CA GLY A 70 29.84 -7.95 6.86
C GLY A 70 31.25 -7.66 7.33
#